data_AF-A0AAV8XJE8-F1
#
_entry.id   AF-A0AAV8XJE8-F1
#
_cell.length_a   1.000
_cell.length_b   1.000
_cell.length_c   1.000
_cell.angle_alpha   90.00
_cell.angle_beta   90.00
_cell.angle_gamma   90.00
#
_symmetry.space_group_name_H-M   'P 1'
#
loop_
_entity.id
_entity.type
_entity.pdbx_description
1 polymer ?
#
loop_
_entity_poly.entity_id
_entity_poly.type
_entity_poly.pdbx_seq_one_letter_code
_entity_poly.pdbx_strand_id
1 'polypeptide(L)'
;MDFIEKQLPAGFKLEEETKYPDRFIAERAYNILKNLTKIGPRTAGSYQNEVLAVNLLKDEIENIIKNANRNHVIELDIQKASGAFSLEFLDGMTNVYQDVQNVVVKVGSKINSSHSVLINCHFDSVVDSPGKKISLFTFFIARY
;
A
#
# COMPACT_ATOMS: atom_id res chain seq x y z
N MET A 1 21.21 -13.92 -13.86
CA MET A 1 21.21 -12.84 -12.85
C MET A 1 21.22 -11.55 -13.63
N ASP A 2 20.01 -11.02 -13.79
CA ASP A 2 19.61 -10.31 -14.99
C ASP A 2 19.98 -8.83 -14.93
N PHE A 3 20.32 -8.27 -16.08
CA PHE A 3 20.78 -6.88 -16.28
C PHE A 3 19.88 -5.80 -15.65
N ILE A 4 18.62 -6.12 -15.32
CA ILE A 4 17.63 -5.22 -14.74
C ILE A 4 17.92 -4.90 -13.25
N GLU A 5 18.51 -5.81 -12.49
CA GLU A 5 18.76 -5.59 -11.05
C GLU A 5 19.81 -4.48 -10.75
N LYS A 6 20.59 -4.07 -11.75
CA LYS A 6 21.73 -3.14 -11.56
C LYS A 6 21.43 -1.67 -11.86
N GLN A 7 20.21 -1.30 -12.23
CA GLN A 7 19.85 0.11 -12.50
C GLN A 7 18.60 0.52 -11.72
N LEU A 8 18.74 0.63 -10.40
CA LEU A 8 17.74 1.33 -9.59
C LEU A 8 17.85 2.85 -9.84
N PRO A 9 16.73 3.58 -9.87
CA PRO A 9 16.76 5.03 -9.88
C PRO A 9 17.56 5.57 -8.68
N ALA A 10 18.22 6.72 -8.87
CA ALA A 10 18.86 7.41 -7.76
C ALA A 10 17.84 7.71 -6.65
N GLY A 11 18.17 7.33 -5.41
CA GLY A 11 17.34 7.61 -4.25
C GLY A 11 17.61 9.00 -3.71
N PHE A 12 16.81 9.98 -4.11
CA PHE A 12 16.92 11.36 -3.64
C PHE A 12 16.40 11.55 -2.21
N LYS A 13 16.99 12.50 -1.50
CA LYS A 13 16.59 12.94 -0.15
C LYS A 13 15.62 14.13 -0.20
N LEU A 14 14.96 14.41 0.93
CA LEU A 14 14.04 15.54 1.06
C LEU A 14 14.73 16.89 0.78
N GLU A 15 15.99 17.04 1.22
CA GLU A 15 16.80 18.25 0.97
C GLU A 15 17.05 18.51 -0.53
N GLU A 16 16.89 17.51 -1.38
CA GLU A 16 17.12 17.58 -2.82
C GLU A 16 15.83 17.81 -3.63
N GLU A 17 14.66 17.86 -2.97
CA GLU A 17 13.36 17.97 -3.63
C GLU A 17 13.24 19.24 -4.48
N THR A 18 13.71 20.39 -3.99
CA THR A 18 13.69 21.65 -4.75
C THR A 18 14.60 21.62 -5.98
N LYS A 19 15.65 20.78 -5.95
CA LYS A 19 16.58 20.60 -7.06
C LYS A 19 16.03 19.64 -8.11
N TYR A 20 15.16 18.70 -7.69
CA TYR A 20 14.59 17.65 -8.53
C TYR A 20 13.07 17.49 -8.28
N PRO A 21 12.24 18.51 -8.60
CA PRO A 21 10.83 18.57 -8.19
C PRO A 21 9.95 17.46 -8.76
N ASP A 22 10.32 16.90 -9.93
CA ASP A 22 9.56 15.85 -10.61
C ASP A 22 10.13 14.43 -10.38
N ARG A 23 11.02 14.26 -9.39
CA ARG A 23 11.68 12.98 -9.11
C ARG A 23 11.14 12.35 -7.84
N PHE A 24 11.16 11.02 -7.82
CA PHE A 24 10.83 10.25 -6.63
C PHE A 24 11.81 10.53 -5.49
N ILE A 25 11.28 10.86 -4.32
CA ILE A 25 12.05 11.11 -3.09
C ILE A 25 12.05 9.84 -2.23
N ALA A 26 13.17 9.11 -2.23
CA ALA A 26 13.29 7.83 -1.54
C ALA A 26 13.21 7.96 -0.02
N GLU A 27 13.71 9.07 0.53
CA GLU A 27 13.64 9.35 1.97
C GLU A 27 12.18 9.45 2.47
N ARG A 28 11.27 10.03 1.68
CA ARG A 28 9.85 10.13 2.02
C ARG A 28 9.22 8.75 2.12
N ALA A 29 9.43 7.90 1.11
CA ALA A 29 8.94 6.53 1.10
C ALA A 29 9.53 5.71 2.27
N TYR A 30 10.82 5.87 2.55
CA TYR A 30 11.47 5.23 3.69
C TYR A 30 10.87 5.66 5.03
N ASN A 31 10.56 6.95 5.21
CA ASN A 31 9.96 7.46 6.44
C ASN A 31 8.55 6.89 6.66
N ILE A 32 7.74 6.76 5.61
CA ILE A 32 6.42 6.12 5.69
C ILE A 32 6.58 4.65 6.11
N LEU A 33 7.48 3.91 5.46
CA LEU A 33 7.77 2.51 5.82
C LEU A 33 8.27 2.38 7.27
N LYS A 34 9.14 3.29 7.70
CA LYS A 34 9.64 3.34 9.08
C LYS A 34 8.51 3.58 10.07
N ASN A 35 7.56 4.47 9.77
CA ASN A 35 6.41 4.74 10.62
C ASN A 35 5.46 3.53 10.69
N LEU A 36 5.16 2.91 9.54
CA LEU A 36 4.32 1.70 9.49
C LEU A 36 4.95 0.55 10.28
N THR A 37 6.25 0.30 10.11
CA THR A 37 6.95 -0.79 10.81
C THR A 37 7.18 -0.51 12.30
N LYS A 38 7.17 0.76 12.72
CA LYS A 38 7.24 1.18 14.13
C LYS A 38 5.98 0.80 14.92
N ILE A 39 4.85 0.56 14.24
CA ILE A 39 3.62 0.05 14.87
C ILE A 39 3.86 -1.31 15.56
N GLY A 40 4.84 -2.09 15.09
CA GLY A 40 5.09 -3.46 15.56
C GLY A 40 4.37 -4.50 14.69
N PRO A 41 4.21 -5.74 15.18
CA PRO A 41 3.42 -6.76 14.49
C PRO A 41 1.99 -6.27 14.22
N ARG A 42 1.53 -6.44 12.98
CA ARG A 42 0.22 -6.06 12.46
C ARG A 42 -0.50 -7.31 11.97
N THR A 43 -0.65 -8.30 12.83
CA THR A 43 -1.39 -9.52 12.48
C THR A 43 -2.86 -9.16 12.21
N ALA A 44 -3.48 -9.80 11.21
CA ALA A 44 -4.88 -9.59 10.90
C ALA A 44 -5.76 -9.72 12.16
N GLY A 45 -6.72 -8.81 12.32
CA GLY A 45 -7.59 -8.71 13.51
C GLY A 45 -6.98 -7.99 14.71
N SER A 46 -5.69 -7.63 14.69
CA SER A 46 -5.07 -6.82 15.75
C SER A 46 -5.42 -5.34 15.62
N TYR A 47 -5.43 -4.61 16.74
CA TYR A 47 -5.60 -3.15 16.73
C TYR A 47 -4.53 -2.43 15.90
N GLN A 48 -3.31 -2.96 15.91
CA GLN A 48 -2.19 -2.49 15.10
C GLN A 48 -2.49 -2.56 13.61
N ASN A 49 -3.14 -3.63 13.15
CA ASN A 49 -3.51 -3.81 11.75
C ASN A 49 -4.78 -3.03 11.40
N GLU A 50 -5.89 -3.30 12.09
CA GLU A 50 -7.23 -2.82 11.71
C GLU A 50 -7.43 -1.32 11.98
N VAL A 51 -6.64 -0.72 12.89
CA VAL A 51 -6.82 0.69 13.25
C VAL A 51 -5.58 1.50 12.93
N LEU A 52 -4.44 1.17 13.52
CA LEU A 52 -3.26 2.02 13.42
C LEU A 52 -2.68 2.05 12.00
N ALA A 53 -2.56 0.88 11.36
CA ALA A 53 -2.00 0.80 10.01
C ALA A 53 -2.95 1.39 8.97
N VAL A 54 -4.24 1.06 9.05
CA VAL A 54 -5.26 1.62 8.14
C VAL A 54 -5.32 3.15 8.25
N ASN A 55 -5.33 3.70 9.47
CA ASN A 55 -5.34 5.16 9.66
C ASN A 55 -4.06 5.81 9.13
N LEU A 56 -2.88 5.23 9.40
CA LEU A 56 -1.62 5.77 8.86
C LEU A 56 -1.65 5.85 7.33
N LEU A 57 -2.12 4.78 6.66
CA LEU A 57 -2.23 4.77 5.20
C LEU A 57 -3.26 5.78 4.70
N LYS A 58 -4.44 5.81 5.33
CA LYS A 58 -5.50 6.77 5.02
C LYS A 58 -5.01 8.21 5.12
N ASP A 59 -4.38 8.57 6.24
CA ASP A 59 -3.90 9.93 6.48
C ASP A 59 -2.84 10.35 5.45
N GLU A 60 -1.91 9.44 5.09
CA GLU A 60 -0.90 9.71 4.07
C GLU A 60 -1.55 9.91 2.69
N ILE A 61 -2.53 9.08 2.33
CA ILE A 61 -3.25 9.19 1.05
C ILE A 61 -4.10 10.45 0.99
N GLU A 62 -4.80 10.81 2.07
CA GLU A 62 -5.58 12.05 2.16
C GLU A 62 -4.67 13.28 2.04
N ASN A 63 -3.47 13.24 2.62
CA ASN A 63 -2.48 14.29 2.43
C ASN A 63 -2.00 14.37 0.97
N ILE A 64 -1.80 13.23 0.30
CA ILE A 64 -1.49 13.19 -1.14
C ILE A 64 -2.63 13.82 -1.96
N ILE A 65 -3.88 13.45 -1.68
CA ILE A 65 -5.07 14.00 -2.36
C ILE A 65 -5.13 15.52 -2.19
N LYS A 66 -4.91 16.01 -0.97
CA LYS A 66 -4.95 17.45 -0.64
C LYS A 66 -3.90 18.27 -1.41
N ASN A 67 -2.72 17.70 -1.64
CA ASN A 67 -1.61 18.38 -2.30
C ASN A 67 -1.47 18.03 -3.79
N ALA A 68 -2.37 17.20 -4.34
CA ALA A 68 -2.31 16.75 -5.72
C ALA A 68 -2.59 17.90 -6.71
N ASN A 69 -1.96 17.83 -7.88
CA ASN A 69 -2.30 18.71 -8.99
C ASN A 69 -3.76 18.47 -9.43
N ARG A 70 -4.51 19.56 -9.68
CA ARG A 70 -5.92 19.56 -10.12
C ARG A 70 -6.24 18.71 -11.37
N ASN A 71 -5.23 18.29 -12.12
CA ASN A 71 -5.37 17.42 -13.29
C ASN A 71 -5.50 15.93 -12.91
N HIS A 72 -5.03 15.54 -11.72
CA HIS A 72 -5.18 14.19 -11.20
C HIS A 72 -6.52 14.06 -10.46
N VAL A 73 -7.21 12.95 -10.71
CA VAL A 73 -8.38 12.54 -9.94
C VAL A 73 -7.93 11.35 -9.10
N ILE A 74 -7.87 11.54 -7.79
CA ILE A 74 -7.45 10.51 -6.84
C ILE A 74 -8.63 10.19 -5.93
N GLU A 75 -9.04 8.92 -5.93
CA GLU A 75 -10.13 8.42 -5.10
C GLU A 75 -9.58 7.39 -4.12
N LEU A 76 -9.98 7.51 -2.86
CA LEU A 76 -9.65 6.57 -1.78
C LEU A 76 -10.92 5.84 -1.35
N ASP A 77 -10.84 4.52 -1.27
CA ASP A 77 -11.89 3.65 -0.74
C ASP A 77 -11.30 2.70 0.32
N ILE A 78 -12.02 2.52 1.43
CA ILE A 78 -11.65 1.61 2.51
C ILE A 78 -12.69 0.49 2.54
N GLN A 79 -12.33 -0.64 1.97
CA GLN A 79 -13.23 -1.76 1.80
C GLN A 79 -13.13 -2.72 2.98
N LYS A 80 -14.24 -3.37 3.31
CA LYS A 80 -14.29 -4.50 4.26
C LYS A 80 -14.76 -5.73 3.51
N ALA A 81 -13.96 -6.77 3.52
CA ALA A 81 -14.25 -8.02 2.84
C ALA A 81 -14.23 -9.20 3.82
N SER A 82 -15.16 -10.12 3.60
CA SER A 82 -15.31 -11.36 4.35
C SER A 82 -15.49 -12.50 3.35
N GLY A 83 -14.97 -13.68 3.68
CA GLY A 83 -15.06 -14.82 2.79
C GLY A 83 -14.39 -16.06 3.37
N ALA A 84 -14.50 -17.14 2.63
CA ALA A 84 -13.91 -18.41 3.00
C ALA A 84 -13.45 -19.18 1.77
N PHE A 85 -12.37 -19.93 1.90
CA PHE A 85 -11.89 -20.84 0.87
C PHE A 85 -11.30 -22.10 1.50
N SER A 86 -11.48 -23.24 0.83
CA SER A 86 -10.93 -24.50 1.28
C SER A 86 -9.43 -24.58 0.94
N LEU A 87 -8.63 -24.98 1.92
CA LEU A 87 -7.24 -25.35 1.74
C LEU A 87 -7.18 -26.87 1.58
N GLU A 88 -6.66 -27.33 0.45
CA GLU A 88 -6.51 -28.75 0.17
C GLU A 88 -5.40 -29.42 1.02
N PHE A 89 -4.57 -28.64 1.71
CA PHE A 89 -3.54 -29.15 2.63
C PHE A 89 -4.07 -29.26 4.07
N LEU A 90 -3.56 -30.23 4.86
CA LEU A 90 -4.01 -30.58 6.22
C LEU A 90 -5.47 -31.07 6.33
N ASP A 91 -5.83 -32.08 5.52
CA ASP A 91 -7.10 -32.83 5.64
C ASP A 91 -8.39 -31.99 5.46
N GLY A 92 -8.31 -30.89 4.68
CA GLY A 92 -9.49 -30.10 4.29
C GLY A 92 -9.86 -28.97 5.27
N MET A 93 -8.90 -28.19 5.73
CA MET A 93 -9.19 -26.97 6.50
C MET A 93 -9.83 -25.89 5.63
N THR A 94 -10.85 -25.19 6.14
CA THR A 94 -11.39 -23.97 5.52
C THR A 94 -10.73 -22.75 6.14
N ASN A 95 -10.09 -21.93 5.32
CA ASN A 95 -9.63 -20.61 5.74
C ASN A 95 -10.80 -19.64 5.66
N VAL A 96 -11.13 -18.99 6.77
CA VAL A 96 -12.18 -17.98 6.86
C VAL A 96 -11.54 -16.67 7.26
N TYR A 97 -11.85 -15.61 6.53
CA TYR A 97 -11.48 -14.25 6.88
C TYR A 97 -12.75 -13.41 7.03
N GLN A 98 -12.75 -12.54 8.03
CA GLN A 98 -13.90 -11.71 8.35
C GLN A 98 -13.46 -10.27 8.57
N ASP A 99 -14.18 -9.35 7.95
CA ASP A 99 -14.03 -7.90 8.08
C ASP A 99 -12.62 -7.39 7.78
N VAL A 100 -11.88 -8.09 6.92
CA VAL A 100 -10.53 -7.70 6.49
C VAL A 100 -10.60 -6.39 5.72
N GLN A 101 -9.78 -5.43 6.11
CA GLN A 101 -9.77 -4.10 5.51
C GLN A 101 -8.78 -4.00 4.34
N ASN A 102 -9.26 -3.47 3.22
CA ASN A 102 -8.42 -3.10 2.08
C ASN A 102 -8.40 -1.57 1.93
N VAL A 103 -7.21 -1.02 1.69
CA VAL A 103 -7.02 0.39 1.33
C VAL A 103 -6.82 0.48 -0.18
N VAL A 104 -7.78 1.07 -0.88
CA VAL A 104 -7.87 1.11 -2.34
C VAL A 104 -7.72 2.55 -2.81
N VAL A 105 -6.74 2.78 -3.71
CA VAL A 105 -6.49 4.11 -4.29
C VAL A 105 -6.53 4.05 -5.80
N LYS A 106 -7.47 4.77 -6.40
CA LYS A 106 -7.57 4.95 -7.85
C LYS A 106 -6.95 6.28 -8.23
N VAL A 107 -5.90 6.25 -9.05
CA VAL A 107 -5.29 7.47 -9.62
C VAL A 107 -5.62 7.55 -11.10
N GLY A 108 -6.24 8.64 -11.51
CA GLY A 108 -6.64 8.87 -12.89
C GLY A 108 -6.47 10.33 -13.31
N SER A 109 -7.07 10.65 -14.46
CA SER A 109 -7.18 12.01 -14.97
C SER A 109 -8.65 12.35 -15.20
N LYS A 110 -8.94 13.61 -15.56
CA LYS A 110 -10.28 14.01 -15.98
C LYS A 110 -10.73 13.37 -17.30
N ILE A 111 -9.78 12.79 -18.05
CA ILE A 111 -10.06 12.04 -19.28
C ILE A 111 -10.14 10.56 -18.90
N ASN A 112 -11.29 9.95 -19.23
CA ASN A 112 -11.50 8.53 -18.98
C ASN A 112 -10.58 7.68 -19.86
N SER A 113 -9.96 6.66 -19.26
CA SER A 113 -9.13 5.66 -19.94
C SER A 113 -9.83 4.31 -19.93
N SER A 114 -9.63 3.52 -20.99
CA SER A 114 -10.07 2.13 -21.01
C SER A 114 -9.11 1.14 -20.34
N HIS A 115 -7.95 1.63 -19.90
CA HIS A 115 -6.87 0.79 -19.39
C HIS A 115 -6.47 1.25 -18.00
N SER A 116 -6.18 0.28 -17.15
CA SER A 116 -5.70 0.45 -15.78
C SER A 116 -4.55 -0.52 -15.50
N VAL A 117 -3.64 -0.12 -14.62
CA VAL A 117 -2.60 -0.98 -14.08
C VAL A 117 -2.87 -1.16 -12.60
N LEU A 118 -2.95 -2.42 -12.16
CA LEU A 118 -3.12 -2.79 -10.76
C LEU A 118 -1.75 -3.10 -10.14
N ILE A 119 -1.44 -2.47 -9.00
CA ILE A 119 -0.22 -2.75 -8.23
C ILE A 119 -0.68 -3.11 -6.81
N ASN A 120 -0.33 -4.28 -6.28
CA ASN A 120 -0.84 -4.73 -4.99
C ASN A 120 0.24 -5.23 -4.01
N CYS A 121 -0.08 -5.17 -2.72
CA CYS A 121 0.68 -5.72 -1.60
C CYS A 121 -0.27 -6.12 -0.46
N HIS A 122 0.31 -6.45 0.67
CA HIS A 122 -0.34 -6.57 1.96
C HIS A 122 0.36 -5.66 3.01
N PHE A 123 -0.37 -5.07 3.96
CA PHE A 123 0.22 -4.21 5.02
C PHE A 123 0.25 -4.89 6.39
N ASP A 124 -0.50 -5.99 6.52
CA ASP A 124 -0.46 -6.88 7.66
C ASP A 124 0.87 -7.63 7.73
N SER A 125 1.14 -8.21 8.88
CA SER A 125 2.33 -9.02 9.10
C SER A 125 1.98 -10.36 9.71
N VAL A 126 2.84 -11.35 9.45
CA VAL A 126 2.83 -12.60 10.20
C VAL A 126 3.08 -12.34 11.69
N VAL A 127 2.66 -13.30 12.51
CA VAL A 127 2.87 -13.29 13.97
C VAL A 127 4.35 -13.07 14.29
N ASP A 128 4.63 -12.27 15.32
CA ASP A 128 5.98 -11.94 15.82
C ASP A 128 6.96 -11.32 14.80
N SER A 129 6.47 -10.80 13.67
CA SER A 129 7.29 -10.09 12.69
C SER A 129 6.84 -8.64 12.52
N PRO A 130 7.77 -7.66 12.49
CA PRO A 130 7.43 -6.27 12.17
C PRO A 130 7.09 -6.07 10.67
N GLY A 131 7.29 -7.08 9.81
CA GLY A 131 6.98 -7.01 8.37
C GLY A 131 7.98 -6.24 7.51
N LYS A 132 9.18 -5.92 8.01
CA LYS A 132 10.16 -5.04 7.31
C LYS A 132 10.66 -5.55 5.95
N LYS A 133 10.54 -6.85 5.65
CA LYS A 133 11.03 -7.48 4.41
C LYS A 133 9.92 -8.13 3.57
N ILE A 134 8.72 -8.26 4.12
CA ILE A 134 7.63 -9.01 3.50
C ILE A 134 6.46 -8.04 3.43
N SER A 135 6.39 -7.41 2.25
CA SER A 135 5.29 -6.64 1.68
C SER A 135 5.09 -5.16 2.04
N LEU A 136 5.06 -4.37 0.96
CA LEU A 136 4.54 -3.01 0.88
C LEU A 136 4.12 -2.74 -0.60
N PHE A 137 3.14 -1.84 -0.81
CA PHE A 137 2.42 -1.42 -2.06
C PHE A 137 1.04 -1.99 -2.48
N THR A 138 -0.08 -1.61 -1.86
CA THR A 138 -1.41 -1.76 -2.51
C THR A 138 -1.91 -0.44 -3.07
N PHE A 139 -1.91 -0.37 -4.40
CA PHE A 139 -2.60 0.59 -5.26
C PHE A 139 -3.64 -0.15 -6.11
N PHE A 140 -4.89 -0.17 -5.64
CA PHE A 140 -5.98 -0.78 -6.37
C PHE A 140 -6.54 0.20 -7.43
N ILE A 141 -6.15 0.05 -8.70
CA ILE A 141 -6.89 0.66 -9.82
C ILE A 141 -7.91 -0.35 -10.32
N ALA A 142 -9.12 -0.29 -9.77
CA ALA A 142 -10.27 -0.99 -10.34
C ALA A 142 -10.92 -0.12 -11.42
N ARG A 143 -11.19 -0.75 -12.56
CA ARG A 143 -12.26 -0.36 -13.48
C ARG A 143 -13.54 -1.07 -13.02
N TYR A 144 -14.64 -0.32 -12.94
CA TYR A 144 -15.95 -0.87 -13.26
C TYR A 144 -16.19 -0.67 -14.76
#